data_AF-A0A1G7MJK1-F1
#
_entry.id   AF-A0A1G7MJK1-F1
#
_cell.length_a   1.000
_cell.length_b   1.000
_cell.length_c   1.000
_cell.angle_alpha   90.00
_cell.angle_beta   90.00
_cell.angle_gamma   90.00
#
_symmetry.space_group_name_H-M   'P 1'
#
loop_
_entity.id
_entity.type
_entity.pdbx_description
1 polymer ?
#
loop_
_entity_poly.entity_id
_entity_poly.type
_entity_poly.pdbx_seq_one_letter_code
_entity_poly.pdbx_strand_id
1 'polypeptide(L)' 'MPDEELTSYLAALAPDSDNETTASGFGSSQVYQLRLQLMANEQLKELAAERQTSPQALATEWVMQRLEWEARQRGH' A
#
# COMPACT_ATOMS: atom_id res chain seq x y z
N MET A 1 35.48 30.15 15.72
CA MET A 1 34.90 28.97 16.35
C MET A 1 33.56 28.77 15.66
N PRO A 2 33.37 27.73 14.84
CA PRO A 2 32.07 27.48 14.23
C PRO A 2 31.06 27.16 15.35
N ASP A 3 29.88 27.78 15.30
CA ASP A 3 28.79 27.58 16.25
C ASP A 3 28.30 26.13 16.16
N GLU A 4 28.66 25.31 17.14
CA GLU A 4 28.24 23.90 17.23
C GLU A 4 26.72 23.77 17.31
N GLU A 5 26.05 24.73 17.96
CA GLU A 5 24.59 24.84 18.02
C GLU A 5 23.98 25.03 16.62
N LEU A 6 24.55 25.94 15.81
CA LEU A 6 24.09 26.18 14.43
C LEU A 6 24.31 24.95 13.56
N THR A 7 25.43 24.25 13.76
CA THR A 7 25.77 23.02 13.04
C THR A 7 24.80 21.89 13.39
N SER A 8 24.40 21.77 14.66
CA SER A 8 23.40 20.81 15.14
C SER A 8 22.00 21.11 14.56
N TYR A 9 21.56 22.37 14.56
CA TYR A 9 20.29 22.77 13.96
C TYR A 9 20.25 22.52 12.44
N LEU A 10 21.36 22.78 11.73
CA LEU A 10 21.47 22.49 10.30
C LEU A 10 21.54 20.99 10.00
N ALA A 11 22.20 20.20 10.85
CA ALA A 11 22.25 18.75 10.71
C ALA A 11 20.88 18.09 10.97
N ALA A 12 20.08 18.63 11.90
CA ALA A 12 18.73 18.14 12.17
C ALA A 12 17.74 18.38 11.01
N LEU A 13 17.99 19.41 10.18
CA LEU A 13 17.16 19.79 9.04
C LEU A 13 17.74 19.33 7.69
N ALA A 14 19.00 18.89 7.66
CA ALA A 14 19.60 18.35 6.48
C ALA A 14 18.87 17.04 6.13
N PRO A 15 18.24 16.95 4.94
CA PRO A 15 17.66 15.70 4.50
C PRO A 15 18.79 14.68 4.42
N ASP A 16 18.62 13.58 5.15
CA ASP A 16 19.51 12.43 5.11
C ASP A 16 19.73 12.05 3.64
N SER A 17 20.90 12.44 3.14
CA SER A 17 21.30 12.26 1.73
C SER A 17 22.08 10.96 1.59
N ASP A 18 21.71 9.95 2.37
CA ASP A 18 22.08 8.58 2.08
C ASP A 18 21.26 8.14 0.87
N ASN A 19 22.01 7.76 -0.15
CA ASN A 19 21.54 7.50 -1.50
C ASN A 19 20.59 6.29 -1.50
N GLU A 20 19.29 6.54 -1.40
CA GLU A 20 18.29 5.63 -1.95
C GLU A 20 17.31 6.45 -2.80
N THR A 21 17.74 6.76 -4.02
CA THR A 21 16.85 7.02 -5.16
C THR A 21 15.63 7.92 -4.85
N THR A 22 15.83 9.23 -4.96
CA THR A 22 14.75 10.16 -5.32
C THR A 22 14.17 9.90 -6.73
N ALA A 23 14.58 8.81 -7.38
CA ALA A 23 14.05 8.25 -8.62
C ALA A 23 13.34 6.88 -8.47
N SER A 24 13.21 6.31 -7.26
CA SER A 24 12.56 5.02 -6.99
C SER A 24 11.45 5.24 -5.97
N GLY A 25 10.39 5.91 -6.40
CA GLY A 25 9.25 6.25 -5.57
C GLY A 25 8.65 5.02 -4.89
N PHE A 26 8.50 5.11 -3.57
CA PHE A 26 7.49 4.42 -2.78
C PHE A 26 7.32 2.93 -3.13
N GLY A 27 8.31 2.14 -2.70
CA GLY A 27 8.31 0.67 -2.58
C GLY A 27 7.24 -0.08 -3.37
N SER A 28 7.59 -0.52 -4.58
CA SER A 28 7.05 -1.71 -5.31
C SER A 28 5.57 -2.09 -5.10
N SER A 29 4.69 -1.14 -4.82
CA SER A 29 3.27 -1.41 -4.64
C SER A 29 2.66 -1.45 -6.02
N GLN A 30 2.71 -2.63 -6.64
CA GLN A 30 2.12 -2.86 -7.94
C GLN A 30 0.60 -2.69 -7.79
N VAL A 31 0.07 -1.57 -8.27
CA VAL A 31 -1.37 -1.33 -8.30
C VAL A 31 -1.97 -2.17 -9.41
N TYR A 32 -2.59 -3.28 -9.05
CA TYR A 32 -3.38 -4.08 -9.97
C TYR A 32 -4.76 -3.45 -10.16
N GLN A 33 -5.09 -3.07 -11.38
CA GLN A 33 -6.45 -2.63 -11.72
C GLN A 33 -7.33 -3.86 -11.94
N LEU A 34 -8.21 -4.16 -10.99
CA LEU A 34 -9.21 -5.23 -11.16
C LEU A 34 -10.34 -4.73 -12.07
N ARG A 35 -10.50 -5.39 -13.22
CA ARG A 35 -11.68 -5.19 -14.08
C ARG A 35 -12.72 -6.26 -13.77
N LEU A 36 -13.74 -5.87 -13.01
CA LEU A 36 -14.90 -6.72 -12.73
C LEU A 36 -15.96 -6.54 -13.82
N GLN A 37 -16.74 -7.59 -14.08
CA GLN A 37 -17.92 -7.49 -14.93
C GLN A 37 -18.99 -6.62 -14.23
N LEU A 38 -19.82 -5.93 -15.00
CA LEU A 38 -20.80 -4.97 -14.46
C LEU A 38 -21.66 -5.56 -13.34
N MET A 39 -22.21 -6.76 -13.55
CA MET A 39 -23.04 -7.46 -12.54
C MET A 39 -22.25 -7.78 -11.27
N ALA A 40 -20.99 -8.20 -11.38
CA ALA A 40 -20.14 -8.53 -10.23
C ALA A 40 -19.71 -7.26 -9.47
N ASN A 41 -19.51 -6.14 -10.17
CA ASN A 41 -19.16 -4.86 -9.55
C ASN A 41 -20.34 -4.29 -8.74
N GLU A 42 -21.57 -4.39 -9.26
CA GLU A 42 -22.78 -3.97 -8.52
C GLU A 42 -22.95 -4.81 -7.25
N GLN A 43 -22.83 -6.14 -7.36
CA GLN A 43 -22.89 -7.03 -6.18
C GLN A 43 -21.79 -6.72 -5.15
N LEU A 44 -20.56 -6.48 -5.61
CA LEU A 44 -19.45 -6.11 -4.73
C LEU A 44 -19.74 -4.78 -4.01
N LYS A 45 -20.31 -3.81 -4.72
CA LYS A 45 -20.66 -2.50 -4.18
C LYS A 45 -21.79 -2.59 -3.15
N GLU A 46 -22.82 -3.39 -3.42
CA GLU A 46 -23.90 -3.66 -2.47
C GLU A 46 -23.37 -4.31 -1.19
N LEU A 47 -22.52 -5.34 -1.33
CA LEU A 47 -21.95 -6.03 -0.18
C LEU A 47 -20.96 -5.16 0.61
N ALA A 48 -20.21 -4.32 -0.09
CA ALA A 48 -19.33 -3.34 0.55
C ALA A 48 -20.14 -2.29 1.33
N ALA A 49 -21.27 -1.83 0.78
CA ALA A 49 -22.17 -0.92 1.47
C ALA A 49 -22.78 -1.54 2.74
N GLU A 50 -23.22 -2.80 2.68
CA GLU A 50 -23.73 -3.54 3.84
C GLU A 50 -22.65 -3.68 4.94
N ARG A 51 -21.41 -3.93 4.54
CA ARG A 51 -20.25 -4.06 5.43
C ARG A 51 -19.60 -2.74 5.83
N GLN A 52 -20.18 -1.59 5.43
CA GLN A 52 -19.65 -0.25 5.70
C GLN A 52 -18.19 -0.08 5.25
N THR A 53 -17.82 -0.73 4.15
CA THR A 53 -16.46 -0.69 3.60
C THR A 53 -16.46 -0.21 2.15
N SER A 54 -15.30 0.16 1.64
CA SER A 54 -15.14 0.53 0.23
C SER A 54 -15.12 -0.74 -0.64
N PRO A 55 -15.75 -0.75 -1.82
CA PRO A 55 -15.74 -1.91 -2.71
C PRO A 55 -14.31 -2.32 -3.09
N GLN A 56 -13.41 -1.35 -3.26
CA GLN A 56 -12.00 -1.61 -3.50
C GLN A 56 -11.31 -2.27 -2.29
N ALA A 57 -11.62 -1.86 -1.06
CA ALA A 57 -11.04 -2.44 0.14
C ALA A 57 -11.52 -3.89 0.32
N LEU A 58 -12.82 -4.14 0.11
CA LEU A 58 -13.40 -5.49 0.16
C LEU A 58 -12.78 -6.41 -0.90
N ALA A 59 -12.58 -5.92 -2.13
CA ALA A 59 -11.92 -6.69 -3.18
C ALA A 59 -10.48 -7.06 -2.79
N THR A 60 -9.70 -6.10 -2.27
CA THR A 60 -8.33 -6.36 -1.79
C THR A 60 -8.32 -7.42 -0.68
N GLU A 61 -9.22 -7.29 0.29
CA GLU A 61 -9.34 -8.22 1.41
C GLU A 61 -9.64 -9.65 0.92
N TRP A 62 -10.54 -9.81 -0.03
CA TRP A 62 -10.87 -11.12 -0.61
C TRP A 62 -9.72 -11.72 -1.40
N VAL A 63 -8.98 -10.91 -2.15
CA VAL A 63 -7.80 -11.37 -2.88
C VAL A 63 -6.72 -11.85 -1.91
N MET A 64 -6.47 -11.09 -0.83
CA MET A 64 -5.52 -11.51 0.20
C MET A 64 -5.94 -12.81 0.88
N GLN A 65 -7.19 -12.91 1.34
CA GLN A 65 -7.72 -14.14 1.95
C GLN A 65 -7.61 -15.35 1.02
N ARG A 66 -7.87 -15.17 -0.27
CA ARG A 66 -7.77 -16.25 -1.26
C ARG A 66 -6.31 -16.66 -1.51
N LEU A 67 -5.39 -15.69 -1.52
CA LEU A 67 -3.96 -15.97 -1.65
C LEU A 67 -3.42 -16.73 -0.44
N GLU A 68 -3.82 -16.35 0.77
CA GLU A 68 -3.46 -17.05 2.01
C GLU A 68 -4.00 -18.48 2.03
N TRP A 69 -5.26 -18.66 1.63
CA TRP A 69 -5.87 -19.98 1.48
C TRP A 69 -5.10 -20.83 0.47
N GLU A 70 -4.75 -20.28 -0.69
CA GLU A 70 -4.02 -21.00 -1.73
C GLU A 70 -2.59 -21.32 -1.30
N ALA A 71 -1.90 -20.41 -0.62
CA ALA A 71 -0.57 -20.62 -0.05
C ALA A 71 -0.59 -21.77 0.97
N ARG A 72 -1.62 -21.82 1.82
CA ARG A 72 -1.82 -22.91 2.78
C ARG A 72 -2.11 -24.25 2.11
N GLN A 73 -2.85 -24.26 1.00
CA GLN A 73 -3.13 -25.47 0.24
C GLN A 73 -1.90 -26.01 -0.51
N ARG A 74 -1.05 -25.12 -1.05
CA ARG A 74 0.19 -25.50 -1.76
C ARG A 74 1.33 -25.93 -0.83
N GLY A 75 1.29 -25.52 0.44
CA GLY A 75 2.27 -25.89 1.45
C GLY A 75 2.08 -27.27 2.08
N HIS A 76 1.19 -28.10 1.52
CA HIS A 76 0.82 -29.43 2.01
C HIS A 76 1.14 -30.53 1.02
#